data_AF-A0A9J6GJV6-F1
#
_entry.id   AF-A0A9J6GJV6-F1
#
_cell.length_a   1.000
_cell.length_b   1.000
_cell.length_c   1.000
_cell.angle_alpha   90.00
_cell.angle_beta   90.00
_cell.angle_gamma   90.00
#
_symmetry.space_group_name_H-M   'P 1'
#
loop_
_entity.id
_entity.type
_entity.pdbx_description
1 polymer ?
#
loop_
_entity_poly.entity_id
_entity_poly.type
_entity_poly.pdbx_seq_one_letter_code
_entity_poly.pdbx_strand_id
1 'polypeptide(L)'
;MRLKAVHKVRHGAAFDVLFAVARPFLKKKLFERIRLHGYKFNDLHKEIAPEVLPEEYGGQAPPLDFEGFWKHLESYDDDYRKDSSYGYCRKQNAGDFATQAEIEDELTFF
;
A
#
# COMPACT_ATOMS: atom_id res chain seq x y z
N MET A 1 7.54 -6.56 9.24
CA MET A 1 6.14 -6.90 8.91
C MET A 1 6.08 -7.80 7.68
N ARG A 2 5.22 -8.82 7.64
CA ARG A 2 5.05 -9.72 6.46
C ARG A 2 3.56 -9.85 6.12
N LEU A 3 3.18 -9.45 4.91
CA LEU A 3 1.80 -9.55 4.42
C LEU A 3 1.37 -11.02 4.31
N LYS A 4 0.29 -11.41 5.01
CA LYS A 4 -0.23 -12.80 4.96
C LYS A 4 -1.16 -13.01 3.76
N ALA A 5 -2.16 -12.17 3.62
CA ALA A 5 -3.11 -12.19 2.51
C ALA A 5 -3.70 -10.78 2.30
N VAL A 6 -4.12 -10.49 1.08
CA VAL A 6 -4.84 -9.26 0.71
C VAL A 6 -6.14 -9.68 0.08
N HIS A 7 -7.25 -9.40 0.77
CA HIS A 7 -8.60 -9.69 0.29
C HIS A 7 -9.21 -8.40 -0.23
N LYS A 8 -9.59 -8.37 -1.50
CA LYS A 8 -10.28 -7.21 -2.07
C LYS A 8 -11.71 -7.58 -2.43
N VAL A 9 -12.65 -6.83 -1.86
CA VAL A 9 -14.10 -7.02 -2.02
C VAL A 9 -14.67 -5.77 -2.69
N ARG A 10 -15.72 -5.92 -3.50
CA ARG A 10 -16.40 -4.83 -4.22
C ARG A 10 -15.45 -3.99 -5.08
N HIS A 11 -14.63 -4.63 -5.90
CA HIS A 11 -13.80 -3.91 -6.87
C HIS A 11 -14.54 -3.69 -8.20
N GLY A 12 -14.35 -2.53 -8.82
CA GLY A 12 -14.79 -2.28 -10.20
C GLY A 12 -13.79 -2.82 -11.22
N ALA A 13 -14.23 -2.91 -12.49
CA ALA A 13 -13.40 -3.41 -13.60
C ALA A 13 -12.08 -2.64 -13.79
N ALA A 14 -12.04 -1.36 -13.40
CA ALA A 14 -10.81 -0.56 -13.40
C ALA A 14 -9.68 -1.17 -12.56
N PHE A 15 -10.03 -1.86 -11.46
CA PHE A 15 -9.02 -2.50 -10.62
C PHE A 15 -8.41 -3.73 -11.28
N ASP A 16 -9.17 -4.48 -12.09
CA ASP A 16 -8.65 -5.63 -12.81
C ASP A 16 -7.63 -5.19 -13.86
N VAL A 17 -7.89 -4.06 -14.54
CA VAL A 17 -6.94 -3.45 -15.48
C VAL A 17 -5.67 -3.00 -14.75
N LEU A 18 -5.81 -2.25 -13.66
CA LEU A 18 -4.67 -1.80 -12.86
C LEU A 18 -3.84 -2.99 -12.35
N PHE A 19 -4.51 -4.05 -11.90
CA PHE A 19 -3.87 -5.24 -11.40
C PHE A 19 -3.17 -6.03 -12.50
N ALA A 20 -3.75 -6.09 -13.70
CA ALA A 20 -3.10 -6.68 -14.88
C ALA A 20 -1.83 -5.93 -15.28
N VAL A 21 -1.85 -4.59 -15.21
CA VAL A 21 -0.67 -3.74 -15.45
C VAL A 21 0.38 -3.88 -14.34
N ALA A 22 -0.05 -4.04 -13.08
CA ALA A 22 0.86 -4.25 -11.96
C ALA A 22 1.45 -5.67 -11.89
N ARG A 23 0.78 -6.64 -12.53
CA ARG A 23 1.16 -8.07 -12.54
C ARG A 23 2.63 -8.35 -12.87
N PRO A 24 3.25 -7.75 -13.92
CA PRO A 24 4.67 -7.95 -14.23
C PRO A 24 5.62 -7.46 -13.14
N PHE A 25 5.21 -6.50 -12.30
CA PHE A 25 6.03 -5.95 -11.21
C PHE A 25 5.88 -6.72 -9.90
N LEU A 26 4.81 -7.50 -9.75
CA LEU A 26 4.50 -8.25 -8.54
C LEU A 26 5.14 -9.64 -8.57
N LYS A 27 5.88 -9.99 -7.52
CA LYS A 27 6.43 -11.35 -7.35
C LYS A 27 5.30 -12.38 -7.24
N LYS A 28 5.49 -13.58 -7.80
CA LYS A 28 4.51 -14.70 -7.74
C LYS A 28 3.97 -14.95 -6.33
N LYS A 29 4.83 -14.87 -5.31
CA LYS A 29 4.46 -15.00 -3.89
C LYS A 29 3.48 -13.95 -3.38
N LEU A 30 3.52 -12.73 -3.92
CA LEU A 30 2.59 -11.66 -3.56
C LEU A 30 1.29 -11.83 -4.34
N PHE A 31 1.37 -12.22 -5.62
CA PHE A 31 0.21 -12.52 -6.45
C PHE A 31 -0.65 -13.65 -5.87
N GLU A 32 -0.04 -14.75 -5.42
CA GLU A 32 -0.75 -15.88 -4.79
C GLU A 32 -1.48 -15.50 -3.49
N ARG A 33 -1.04 -14.43 -2.83
CA ARG A 33 -1.63 -13.91 -1.59
C ARG A 33 -2.75 -12.90 -1.83
N ILE A 34 -2.90 -12.41 -3.05
CA ILE A 34 -3.97 -11.47 -3.41
C ILE A 34 -5.17 -12.30 -3.86
N ARG A 35 -6.25 -12.23 -3.08
CA ARG A 35 -7.53 -12.89 -3.37
C ARG A 35 -8.57 -11.80 -3.69
N LEU A 36 -9.00 -11.78 -4.94
CA LEU A 36 -10.03 -10.85 -5.42
C LEU A 36 -11.38 -11.53 -5.31
N HIS A 37 -12.11 -11.19 -4.26
CA HIS A 37 -13.44 -11.71 -3.96
C HIS A 37 -14.46 -10.71 -4.50
N GLY A 38 -14.60 -10.60 -5.83
CA GLY A 38 -15.35 -9.55 -6.55
C GLY A 38 -16.62 -9.01 -5.86
N TYR A 39 -17.81 -9.52 -6.23
CA TYR A 39 -19.10 -9.18 -5.60
C TYR A 39 -19.67 -10.31 -4.74
N LYS A 40 -18.96 -11.44 -4.64
CA LYS A 40 -19.42 -12.63 -3.92
C LYS A 40 -18.84 -12.65 -2.50
N PHE A 41 -19.61 -12.17 -1.54
CA PHE A 41 -19.24 -12.17 -0.12
C PHE A 41 -19.21 -13.58 0.50
N ASN A 42 -19.88 -14.57 -0.11
CA ASN A 42 -19.90 -15.96 0.37
C ASN A 42 -18.52 -16.63 0.41
N ASP A 43 -17.59 -16.27 -0.48
CA ASP A 43 -16.24 -16.83 -0.45
C ASP A 43 -15.32 -16.10 0.55
N LEU A 44 -15.66 -14.85 0.90
CA LEU A 44 -14.96 -14.09 1.94
C LEU A 44 -15.22 -14.69 3.33
N HIS A 45 -16.47 -15.04 3.64
CA HIS A 45 -16.85 -15.64 4.92
C HIS A 45 -16.29 -17.06 5.15
N LYS A 46 -15.75 -17.71 4.12
CA LYS A 46 -15.02 -18.99 4.25
C LYS A 46 -13.58 -18.81 4.71
N GLU A 47 -12.95 -17.69 4.34
CA GLU A 47 -11.55 -17.41 4.69
C GLU A 47 -11.43 -16.54 5.94
N ILE A 48 -12.44 -15.70 6.23
CA ILE A 48 -12.46 -14.79 7.36
C ILE A 48 -13.79 -14.95 8.11
N ALA A 49 -13.72 -15.20 9.41
CA ALA A 49 -14.92 -15.33 10.23
C ALA A 49 -15.74 -14.03 10.21
N PRO A 50 -17.07 -14.08 10.04
CA PRO A 50 -17.92 -12.89 10.05
C PRO A 50 -17.84 -12.10 11.37
N GLU A 51 -17.43 -12.72 12.47
CA GLU A 51 -17.34 -12.09 13.80
C GLU A 51 -16.24 -11.02 13.89
N VAL A 52 -15.22 -11.06 13.02
CA VAL A 52 -14.12 -10.08 13.00
C VAL A 52 -14.28 -9.02 11.91
N LEU A 53 -15.30 -9.18 11.05
CA LEU A 53 -15.57 -8.25 9.95
C LEU A 53 -16.59 -7.19 10.42
N PRO A 54 -16.37 -5.91 10.08
CA PRO A 54 -17.36 -4.87 10.32
C PRO A 54 -18.68 -5.18 9.61
N GLU A 55 -19.78 -4.66 10.13
CA GLU A 55 -21.13 -4.84 9.58
C GLU A 55 -21.23 -4.46 8.08
N GLU A 56 -20.47 -3.45 7.64
CA GLU A 56 -20.41 -3.00 6.24
C GLU A 56 -19.92 -4.07 5.24
N TYR A 57 -19.20 -5.07 5.73
CA TYR A 57 -18.69 -6.21 4.95
C TYR A 57 -19.47 -7.51 5.20
N GLY A 58 -20.63 -7.42 5.86
CA GLY A 58 -21.49 -8.57 6.20
C GLY A 58 -21.10 -9.31 7.48
N GLY A 59 -20.28 -8.69 8.34
CA GLY A 59 -19.88 -9.26 9.62
C GLY A 59 -20.70 -8.75 10.82
N GLN A 60 -20.28 -9.13 12.03
CA GLN A 60 -20.91 -8.72 13.30
C GLN A 60 -20.02 -7.81 14.16
N ALA A 61 -18.84 -7.44 13.66
CA ALA A 61 -17.90 -6.61 14.40
C ALA A 61 -18.33 -5.14 14.44
N PRO A 62 -17.81 -4.35 15.40
CA PRO A 62 -18.10 -2.93 15.50
C PRO A 62 -17.78 -2.19 14.19
N PRO A 63 -18.47 -1.07 13.90
CA PRO A 63 -18.21 -0.26 12.73
C PRO A 63 -16.76 0.26 12.72
N LEU A 64 -16.22 0.47 11.52
CA LEU A 64 -14.88 1.01 11.33
C LEU A 64 -14.78 2.44 11.87
N ASP A 65 -14.01 2.63 12.93
CA ASP A 65 -13.65 3.97 13.41
C ASP A 65 -12.43 4.51 12.65
N PHE A 66 -12.71 5.20 11.55
CA PHE A 66 -11.68 5.85 10.74
C PHE A 66 -10.99 6.99 11.48
N GLU A 67 -11.68 7.70 12.38
CA GLU A 67 -11.10 8.84 13.09
C GLU A 67 -10.09 8.37 14.16
N GLY A 68 -10.45 7.32 14.91
CA GLY A 68 -9.54 6.67 15.85
C GLY A 68 -8.31 6.08 15.16
N PHE A 69 -8.48 5.47 13.99
CA PHE A 69 -7.37 4.97 13.19
C PHE A 69 -6.41 6.09 12.75
N TRP A 70 -6.93 7.21 12.23
CA TRP A 70 -6.10 8.33 11.81
C TRP A 70 -5.36 8.99 12.97
N LYS A 71 -6.02 9.21 14.10
CA LYS A 71 -5.36 9.74 15.31
C LYS A 71 -4.25 8.82 15.80
N HIS A 72 -4.46 7.50 15.73
CA HIS A 72 -3.42 6.53 16.07
C HIS A 72 -2.24 6.62 15.09
N LEU A 73 -2.50 6.75 13.79
CA LEU A 73 -1.45 6.91 12.78
C LEU A 73 -0.65 8.21 12.99
N GLU A 74 -1.33 9.32 13.25
CA GLU A 74 -0.72 10.62 13.52
C GLU A 74 0.16 10.58 14.77
N SER A 75 -0.20 9.78 15.79
CA SER A 75 0.63 9.62 16.98
C SER A 75 2.01 9.00 16.71
N TYR A 76 2.20 8.29 15.58
CA TYR A 76 3.49 7.75 15.18
C TYR A 76 4.31 8.69 14.29
N ASP A 77 3.84 9.91 14.02
CA ASP A 77 4.53 10.85 13.12
C ASP A 77 5.95 11.19 13.62
N ASP A 78 6.14 11.29 14.93
CA ASP A 78 7.44 11.54 15.53
C ASP A 78 8.40 10.34 15.41
N ASP A 79 7.89 9.13 15.61
CA ASP A 79 8.67 7.90 15.39
C ASP A 79 9.03 7.75 13.91
N TYR A 80 8.11 8.10 12.99
CA TYR A 80 8.36 8.12 11.56
C TYR A 80 9.44 9.14 11.17
N ARG A 81 9.40 10.36 11.72
CA ARG A 81 10.46 11.37 11.51
C ARG A 81 11.82 10.85 11.98
N LYS A 82 11.85 10.21 13.15
CA LYS A 82 13.06 9.65 13.72
C LYS A 82 13.59 8.49 12.87
N ASP A 83 12.74 7.56 12.45
CA ASP A 83 13.11 6.47 11.57
C ASP A 83 13.56 6.95 10.18
N SER A 84 12.92 8.00 9.65
CA SER A 84 13.33 8.66 8.40
C SER A 84 14.68 9.38 8.51
N SER A 85 15.14 9.70 9.73
CA SER A 85 16.46 10.31 9.94
C SER A 85 17.60 9.28 9.87
N TYR A 86 17.30 7.98 9.98
CA TYR A 86 18.29 6.92 9.83
C TYR A 86 18.33 6.45 8.36
N GLY A 87 19.34 6.92 7.63
CA GLY A 87 19.63 6.52 6.25
C GLY A 87 21.03 5.92 6.07
N TYR A 88 21.26 5.24 4.95
CA TYR A 88 22.60 4.83 4.56
C TYR A 88 23.45 6.07 4.22
N CYS A 89 24.61 6.23 4.85
CA CYS A 89 25.62 7.15 4.32
C CYS A 89 25.99 6.68 2.91
N ARG A 90 25.60 7.46 1.90
CA ARG A 90 26.05 7.29 0.53
C ARG A 90 27.58 7.36 0.56
N LYS A 91 28.28 6.23 0.40
CA LYS A 91 29.68 6.30 -0.04
C LYS A 91 29.61 6.99 -1.40
N GLN A 92 30.09 8.22 -1.46
CA GLN A 92 30.28 8.93 -2.73
C GLN A 92 31.26 8.09 -3.54
N ASN A 93 30.75 7.18 -4.36
CA ASN A 93 31.48 6.79 -5.54
C ASN A 93 31.17 7.91 -6.53
N ALA A 94 32.22 8.66 -6.87
CA ALA A 94 32.18 9.72 -7.86
C ALA A 94 31.57 9.18 -9.16
N GLY A 95 30.37 9.63 -9.48
CA GLY A 95 29.62 9.21 -10.65
C GLY A 95 28.13 9.10 -10.35
N ASP A 96 27.34 9.91 -11.06
CA ASP A 96 25.90 9.78 -11.25
C ASP A 96 25.02 10.23 -10.07
N PHE A 97 24.64 11.50 -10.09
CA PHE A 97 23.36 11.97 -10.63
C PHE A 97 23.46 13.49 -10.69
N ALA A 98 23.25 14.07 -11.88
CA ALA A 98 23.24 15.53 -12.03
C ALA A 98 22.27 16.13 -11.02
N THR A 99 22.75 17.09 -10.25
CA THR A 99 21.92 17.74 -9.23
C THR A 99 20.97 18.71 -9.92
N GLN A 100 19.80 18.95 -9.31
CA GLN A 100 18.72 19.77 -9.87
C GLN A 100 19.18 21.16 -10.37
N ALA A 101 20.29 21.68 -9.82
CA ALA A 101 20.91 22.93 -10.23
C ALA A 101 21.56 22.90 -11.63
N GLU A 102 22.06 21.74 -12.08
CA GLU A 102 22.66 21.59 -13.42
C GLU A 102 21.59 21.52 -14.52
N ILE A 103 20.39 21.05 -14.18
CA ILE A 103 19.24 20.99 -15.10
C ILE A 103 18.67 22.39 -15.36
N GLU A 104 18.67 23.26 -14.35
CA GLU A 104 18.19 24.65 -14.48
C GLU A 104 19.17 25.52 -15.27
N ASP A 105 20.48 25.26 -15.18
CA ASP A 105 21.50 26.01 -15.92
C ASP A 105 21.43 25.72 -17.45
N GLU A 106 21.19 24.47 -17.87
CA GLU A 106 20.99 24.15 -19.31
C GLU A 106 19.69 24.70 -19.91
N LEU A 107 18.64 24.86 -19.10
CA LEU A 107 17.36 25.42 -19.56
C LEU A 107 17.36 26.95 -19.70
N THR A 108 18.38 27.63 -19.16
CA THR A 108 18.54 29.09 -19.32
C THR A 108 19.31 29.50 -20.58
N PHE A 109 19.82 28.53 -21.35
CA PHE A 109 20.55 28.77 -22.60
C PHE A 109 19.72 28.49 -23.88
N PHE A 110 18.41 28.24 -23.76
CA PHE A 110 17.46 28.22 -24.89
C PHE A 110 16.51 29.43 -24.87
#